data_AF-A0A919ZS25-F1
#
_entry.id   AF-A0A919ZS25-F1
#
_cell.length_a   1.000
_cell.length_b   1.000
_cell.length_c   1.000
_cell.angle_alpha   90.00
_cell.angle_beta   90.00
_cell.angle_gamma   90.00
#
_symmetry.space_group_name_H-M   'P 1'
#
loop_
_entity.id
_entity.type
_entity.pdbx_description
1 polymer ?
#
loop_
_entity_poly.entity_id
_entity_poly.type
_entity_poly.pdbx_seq_one_letter_code
_entity_poly.pdbx_strand_id
1 'polypeptide(L)'
;MDGKDSVYVPGWDCHGLPIEWKIEEQYKKNKKNKNEVPVVEFRKECRAFAEKWIEIHKDQFKRLGVVGDWENYYSTMSYDAEAQIVRELGKFLKEGSLYRGFKPVLWSTVEKTALADAEVEYQDHKSDTIYVSFPVKSSKIDEINNCDIVIWTTTPWTIHCQ
;
A
#
# COMPACT_ATOMS: atom_id res chain seq x y z
N MET A 1 16.11 -3.08 -38.74
CA MET A 1 14.66 -2.88 -38.49
C MET A 1 13.91 -3.74 -39.50
N ASP A 2 13.16 -4.75 -39.05
CA ASP A 2 12.55 -5.81 -39.89
C ASP A 2 11.26 -5.37 -40.61
N GLY A 3 11.06 -4.07 -40.84
CA GLY A 3 9.87 -3.52 -41.48
C GLY A 3 8.56 -3.71 -40.68
N LYS A 4 8.65 -4.00 -39.38
CA LYS A 4 7.48 -4.12 -38.49
C LYS A 4 7.03 -2.76 -37.99
N ASP A 5 5.72 -2.60 -37.82
CA ASP A 5 5.17 -1.52 -37.01
C ASP A 5 5.46 -1.83 -35.53
N SER A 6 6.19 -0.95 -34.87
CA SER A 6 6.72 -1.15 -33.52
C SER A 6 6.53 0.12 -32.71
N VAL A 7 5.28 0.46 -32.46
CA VAL A 7 4.89 1.61 -31.64
C VAL A 7 5.32 1.38 -30.19
N TYR A 8 6.14 2.28 -29.68
CA TYR A 8 6.53 2.31 -28.27
C TYR A 8 6.02 3.60 -27.63
N VAL A 9 5.02 3.46 -26.74
CA VAL A 9 4.47 4.55 -25.93
C VAL A 9 4.99 4.40 -24.50
N PRO A 10 5.86 5.30 -24.02
CA PRO A 10 6.35 5.27 -22.65
C PRO A 10 5.22 5.61 -21.66
N GLY A 11 5.33 5.08 -20.45
CA GLY A 11 4.34 5.26 -19.39
C GLY A 11 4.96 5.51 -18.03
N TRP A 12 4.27 6.28 -17.19
CA TRP A 12 4.68 6.53 -15.80
C TRP A 12 3.56 6.19 -14.82
N ASP A 13 3.95 5.51 -13.75
CA ASP A 13 3.13 5.39 -12.56
C ASP A 13 3.38 6.59 -11.63
N CYS A 14 2.30 7.30 -11.31
CA CYS A 14 2.29 8.62 -10.69
C CYS A 14 1.53 8.65 -9.36
N HIS A 15 1.07 7.50 -8.87
CA HIS A 15 0.31 7.38 -7.61
C HIS A 15 1.03 6.48 -6.60
N GLY A 16 0.47 6.39 -5.39
CA GLY A 16 0.87 5.41 -4.38
C GLY A 16 1.77 5.95 -3.27
N LEU A 17 1.96 5.09 -2.26
CA LEU A 17 2.72 5.36 -1.03
C LEU A 17 4.15 5.87 -1.27
N PRO A 18 4.91 5.41 -2.28
CA PRO A 18 6.28 5.89 -2.49
C PRO A 18 6.38 7.40 -2.73
N ILE A 19 5.45 7.98 -3.51
CA ILE A 19 5.42 9.42 -3.79
C ILE A 19 4.99 10.19 -2.54
N GLU A 20 3.97 9.70 -1.83
CA GLU A 20 3.51 10.29 -0.57
C GLU A 20 4.63 10.36 0.45
N TRP A 21 5.38 9.27 0.61
CA TRP A 21 6.51 9.18 1.53
C TRP A 21 7.63 10.17 1.17
N LYS A 22 7.92 10.36 -0.12
CA LYS A 22 8.93 11.34 -0.55
C LYS A 22 8.55 12.78 -0.27
N ILE A 23 7.27 13.12 -0.32
CA ILE A 23 6.80 14.46 0.04
C ILE A 23 6.80 14.63 1.56
N GLU A 24 6.39 13.61 2.31
CA GLU A 24 6.52 13.62 3.77
C GLU A 24 7.97 13.79 4.22
N GLU A 25 8.92 13.16 3.54
CA GLU A 25 10.36 13.32 3.80
C GLU A 25 10.79 14.79 3.61
N GLN A 26 10.25 15.46 2.59
CA GLN A 26 10.51 16.88 2.35
C GLN A 26 9.88 17.78 3.41
N TYR A 27 8.66 17.49 3.86
CA TYR A 27 8.03 18.22 4.97
C TYR A 27 8.81 18.08 6.27
N LYS A 28 9.27 16.88 6.61
CA LYS A 28 10.11 16.63 7.78
C LYS A 28 11.40 17.45 7.73
N LYS A 29 12.06 17.51 6.57
CA LYS A 29 13.26 18.37 6.36
C LYS A 29 12.95 19.85 6.54
N ASN A 30 11.76 20.29 6.12
CA ASN A 30 11.30 21.67 6.24
C ASN A 30 10.58 21.98 7.56
N LYS A 31 10.61 21.07 8.55
CA LYS A 31 9.93 21.18 9.85
C LYS A 31 8.42 21.48 9.74
N LYS A 32 7.78 21.05 8.65
CA LYS A 32 6.32 21.11 8.48
C LYS A 32 5.71 19.76 8.86
N ASN A 33 4.55 19.79 9.51
CA ASN A 33 3.83 18.57 9.87
C ASN A 33 2.80 18.22 8.78
N LYS A 34 2.79 16.97 8.30
CA LYS A 34 1.80 16.49 7.30
C LYS A 34 0.37 16.73 7.76
N ASN A 35 0.11 16.57 9.06
CA ASN A 35 -1.24 16.70 9.63
C ASN A 35 -1.79 18.14 9.57
N GLU A 36 -0.92 19.12 9.33
CA GLU A 36 -1.30 20.53 9.19
C GLU A 36 -1.56 20.93 7.73
N VAL A 37 -1.20 20.06 6.78
CA VAL A 37 -1.38 20.30 5.35
C VAL A 37 -2.75 19.78 4.90
N PRO A 38 -3.59 20.62 4.26
CA PRO A 38 -4.84 20.18 3.66
C PRO A 38 -4.61 19.04 2.64
N VAL A 39 -5.46 18.01 2.67
CA VAL A 39 -5.35 16.84 1.77
C VAL A 39 -5.32 17.23 0.29
N VAL A 40 -6.08 18.26 -0.09
CA VAL A 40 -6.11 18.75 -1.48
C VAL A 40 -4.77 19.38 -1.88
N GLU A 41 -4.11 20.09 -0.97
CA GLU A 41 -2.80 20.68 -1.20
C GLU A 41 -1.74 19.59 -1.29
N PHE A 42 -1.75 18.63 -0.36
CA PHE A 42 -0.86 17.46 -0.39
C PHE A 42 -0.95 16.70 -1.72
N ARG A 43 -2.16 16.42 -2.22
CA ARG A 43 -2.35 15.73 -3.51
C ARG A 43 -1.85 16.55 -4.70
N LYS A 44 -1.96 17.89 -4.66
CA LYS A 44 -1.39 18.76 -5.69
C LYS A 44 0.13 18.70 -5.68
N GLU A 45 0.74 18.68 -4.50
CA GLU A 45 2.19 18.50 -4.38
C GLU A 45 2.65 17.13 -4.89
N CYS A 46 1.90 16.05 -4.63
CA CYS A 46 2.15 14.72 -5.21
C CYS A 46 2.16 14.76 -6.74
N ARG A 47 1.16 15.40 -7.35
CA ARG A 47 1.09 15.56 -8.80
C ARG A 47 2.27 16.37 -9.34
N ALA A 48 2.56 17.52 -8.75
CA ALA A 48 3.69 18.36 -9.17
C ALA A 48 5.04 17.63 -9.04
N PHE A 49 5.20 16.81 -8.00
CA PHE A 49 6.38 15.96 -7.82
C PHE A 49 6.49 14.91 -8.94
N ALA A 50 5.39 14.23 -9.27
CA ALA A 50 5.36 13.26 -10.37
C ALA A 50 5.67 13.92 -11.72
N GLU A 51 5.03 15.05 -12.04
CA GLU A 51 5.28 15.82 -13.28
C GLU A 51 6.75 16.20 -13.43
N LYS A 52 7.37 16.69 -12.37
CA LYS A 52 8.81 17.02 -12.36
C LYS A 52 9.67 15.80 -12.73
N TRP A 53 9.40 14.64 -12.14
CA TRP A 53 10.19 13.44 -12.40
C TRP A 53 9.93 12.84 -13.78
N ILE A 54 8.71 12.97 -14.32
CA ILE A 54 8.42 12.58 -15.70
C ILE A 54 9.35 13.33 -16.66
N GLU A 55 9.45 14.65 -16.54
CA GLU A 55 10.29 15.44 -17.45
C GLU A 55 11.78 15.08 -17.32
N ILE A 56 12.28 14.89 -16.09
CA ILE A 56 13.66 14.44 -15.86
C ILE A 56 13.91 13.07 -16.50
N HIS A 57 12.99 12.12 -16.31
CA HIS A 57 13.12 10.78 -16.88
C HIS A 57 13.03 10.80 -18.41
N LYS A 58 12.15 11.61 -19.00
CA LYS A 58 12.02 11.77 -20.45
C LYS A 58 13.34 12.22 -21.06
N ASP A 59 13.98 13.24 -20.48
CA ASP A 59 15.28 13.72 -20.96
C ASP A 59 16.38 12.66 -20.83
N GLN A 60 16.39 11.92 -19.71
CA GLN A 60 17.34 10.83 -19.50
C GLN A 60 17.16 9.68 -20.49
N PHE A 61 15.93 9.22 -20.73
CA PHE A 61 15.66 8.15 -21.68
C PHE A 61 15.97 8.56 -23.13
N LYS A 62 15.63 9.80 -23.52
CA LYS A 62 16.03 10.36 -24.82
C LYS A 62 17.56 10.37 -24.96
N ARG A 63 18.29 10.76 -23.91
CA ARG A 63 19.75 10.75 -23.89
C ARG A 63 20.35 9.34 -24.01
N LEU A 64 19.68 8.33 -23.49
CA LEU A 64 20.08 6.92 -23.63
C LEU A 64 19.77 6.34 -25.02
N GLY A 65 19.15 7.12 -25.92
CA GLY A 65 18.81 6.68 -27.27
C GLY A 65 17.51 5.89 -27.37
N VAL A 66 16.66 5.93 -26.34
CA VAL A 66 15.33 5.32 -26.40
C VAL A 66 14.46 6.11 -27.37
N VAL A 67 13.89 5.42 -28.36
CA VAL A 67 13.00 6.00 -29.37
C VAL A 67 11.57 5.57 -29.06
N GLY A 68 10.67 6.54 -28.88
CA GLY A 68 9.27 6.33 -28.54
C GLY A 68 8.46 7.60 -28.70
N ASP A 69 7.15 7.49 -28.48
CA ASP A 69 6.24 8.63 -28.49
C ASP A 69 6.32 9.40 -27.16
N TRP A 70 7.20 10.39 -27.12
CA TRP A 70 7.41 11.23 -25.93
C TRP A 70 6.36 12.35 -25.79
N GLU A 71 5.52 12.57 -26.81
CA GLU A 71 4.46 13.60 -26.81
C GLU A 71 3.16 13.01 -26.26
N ASN A 72 2.75 11.83 -26.74
CA ASN A 72 1.54 11.14 -26.31
C ASN A 72 1.82 10.04 -25.27
N TYR A 73 2.61 10.36 -24.26
CA TYR A 73 2.95 9.40 -23.22
C TYR A 73 1.78 9.07 -22.29
N TYR A 74 1.79 7.88 -21.72
CA TYR A 74 0.82 7.45 -20.72
C TYR A 74 1.23 7.91 -19.30
N SER A 75 0.26 8.37 -18.52
CA SER A 75 0.45 8.68 -17.11
C SER A 75 -0.77 8.28 -16.30
N THR A 76 -0.55 7.56 -15.18
CA THR A 76 -1.66 7.09 -14.33
C THR A 76 -2.44 8.22 -13.66
N MET A 77 -1.88 9.45 -13.58
CA MET A 77 -2.57 10.65 -13.08
C MET A 77 -3.31 11.46 -14.17
N SER A 78 -3.25 11.03 -15.43
CA SER A 78 -4.04 11.66 -16.50
C SER A 78 -5.54 11.43 -16.26
N TYR A 79 -6.37 12.43 -16.60
CA TYR A 79 -7.82 12.32 -16.40
C TYR A 79 -8.43 11.17 -17.19
N ASP A 80 -7.89 10.85 -18.38
CA ASP A 80 -8.36 9.72 -19.18
C ASP A 80 -8.06 8.38 -18.51
N ALA A 81 -6.86 8.22 -17.93
CA ALA A 81 -6.50 7.02 -17.17
C ALA A 81 -7.35 6.89 -15.91
N GLU A 82 -7.49 7.96 -15.12
CA GLU A 82 -8.32 7.96 -13.90
C GLU A 82 -9.79 7.64 -14.23
N ALA A 83 -10.33 8.22 -15.30
CA ALA A 83 -11.68 7.93 -15.76
C ALA A 83 -11.82 6.46 -16.20
N GLN A 84 -10.79 5.89 -16.85
CA GLN A 84 -10.79 4.48 -17.22
C GLN A 84 -10.78 3.58 -15.98
N ILE A 85 -9.95 3.88 -14.98
CA ILE A 85 -9.90 3.14 -13.72
C ILE A 85 -11.28 3.14 -13.05
N VAL A 86 -11.95 4.30 -12.98
CA VAL A 86 -13.30 4.40 -12.40
C VAL A 86 -14.32 3.60 -13.22
N ARG A 87 -14.22 3.60 -14.55
CA ARG A 87 -15.09 2.79 -15.42
C ARG A 87 -14.93 1.30 -15.16
N GLU A 88 -13.69 0.81 -15.07
CA GLU A 88 -13.42 -0.61 -14.79
C GLU A 88 -13.87 -1.01 -13.38
N LEU A 89 -13.63 -0.16 -12.38
CA LEU A 89 -14.15 -0.37 -11.02
C LEU A 89 -15.69 -0.48 -11.00
N GLY A 90 -16.36 0.35 -11.81
CA GLY A 90 -17.81 0.31 -11.98
C GLY A 90 -18.31 -1.01 -12.59
N LYS A 91 -17.53 -1.67 -13.45
CA LYS A 91 -17.87 -3.00 -13.98
C LYS A 91 -17.79 -4.06 -12.88
N PHE A 92 -16.70 -4.08 -12.10
CA PHE A 92 -16.56 -5.02 -10.98
C PHE A 92 -17.66 -4.87 -9.93
N LEU A 93 -18.12 -3.63 -9.69
CA LEU A 93 -19.25 -3.37 -8.82
C LEU A 93 -20.55 -3.96 -9.39
N LYS A 94 -20.83 -3.77 -10.68
CA LYS A 94 -22.03 -4.31 -11.34
C LYS A 94 -22.04 -5.83 -11.41
N GLU A 95 -20.88 -6.45 -11.55
CA GLU A 95 -20.71 -7.90 -11.60
C GLU A 95 -20.74 -8.57 -10.22
N GLY A 96 -20.68 -7.79 -9.13
CA GLY A 96 -20.67 -8.30 -7.75
C GLY A 96 -19.31 -8.77 -7.25
N SER A 97 -18.25 -8.61 -8.06
CA SER A 97 -16.88 -8.96 -7.69
C SER A 97 -16.25 -7.95 -6.73
N LEU A 98 -16.77 -6.73 -6.66
CA LEU A 98 -16.39 -5.73 -5.66
C LEU A 98 -17.41 -5.70 -4.51
N TYR A 99 -16.95 -6.02 -3.30
CA TYR A 99 -17.78 -6.03 -2.10
C TYR A 99 -17.06 -5.38 -0.90
N ARG A 100 -17.85 -4.95 0.07
CA ARG A 100 -17.35 -4.44 1.36
C ARG A 100 -17.65 -5.47 2.45
N GLY A 101 -16.63 -5.82 3.22
CA GLY A 101 -16.75 -6.76 4.34
C GLY A 101 -15.74 -6.48 5.43
N PHE A 102 -15.75 -7.32 6.47
CA PHE A 102 -14.79 -7.28 7.56
C PHE A 102 -13.94 -8.55 7.52
N LYS A 103 -12.64 -8.36 7.41
CA LYS A 103 -11.63 -9.42 7.42
C LYS A 103 -10.41 -8.88 8.15
N PRO A 104 -9.70 -9.68 8.98
CA PRO A 104 -8.36 -9.33 9.41
C PRO A 104 -7.47 -9.09 8.19
N VAL A 105 -6.81 -7.94 8.15
CA VAL A 105 -5.89 -7.53 7.08
C VAL A 105 -4.55 -7.12 7.69
N LEU A 106 -3.49 -7.20 6.89
CA LEU A 106 -2.19 -6.65 7.27
C LEU A 106 -2.33 -5.13 7.37
N TRP A 107 -1.85 -4.54 8.47
CA TRP A 107 -2.02 -3.12 8.76
C TRP A 107 -0.69 -2.50 9.15
N SER A 108 -0.29 -1.45 8.44
CA SER A 108 0.88 -0.64 8.77
C SER A 108 0.50 0.44 9.79
N THR A 109 1.05 0.36 11.00
CA THR A 109 0.84 1.41 12.03
C THR A 109 1.56 2.72 11.69
N VAL A 110 2.63 2.64 10.88
CA VAL A 110 3.42 3.78 10.43
C VAL A 110 2.67 4.55 9.34
N GLU A 111 2.20 3.86 8.31
CA GLU A 111 1.52 4.46 7.16
C GLU A 111 0.01 4.62 7.40
N LYS A 112 -0.51 3.98 8.45
CA LYS A 112 -1.93 4.01 8.86
C LYS A 112 -2.87 3.54 7.75
N THR A 113 -2.48 2.49 7.06
CA THR A 113 -3.25 1.89 5.98
C THR A 113 -3.15 0.37 6.01
N ALA A 114 -4.15 -0.28 5.41
CA ALA A 114 -4.08 -1.70 5.11
C ALA A 114 -3.07 -1.94 3.97
N LEU A 115 -2.39 -3.08 4.04
CA LEU A 115 -1.41 -3.52 3.04
C LEU A 115 -1.92 -4.77 2.32
N ALA A 116 -1.60 -4.87 1.04
CA ALA A 116 -1.74 -6.11 0.29
C ALA A 116 -0.60 -7.08 0.61
N ASP A 117 -0.83 -8.39 0.48
CA ASP A 117 0.22 -9.40 0.73
C ASP A 117 1.47 -9.18 -0.14
N ALA A 118 1.30 -8.62 -1.35
CA ALA A 118 2.39 -8.29 -2.27
C ALA A 118 3.25 -7.09 -1.82
N GLU A 119 2.77 -6.28 -0.88
CA GLU A 119 3.49 -5.11 -0.34
C GLU A 119 4.29 -5.46 0.93
N VAL A 120 4.19 -6.70 1.41
CA VAL A 120 4.83 -7.13 2.66
C VAL A 120 6.12 -7.88 2.39
N GLU A 121 7.20 -7.37 2.97
CA GLU A 121 8.51 -8.01 3.00
C GLU A 121 8.78 -8.63 4.37
N TYR A 122 9.26 -9.87 4.38
CA TYR A 122 9.58 -10.58 5.61
C TYR A 122 11.02 -10.31 6.04
N GLN A 123 11.19 -10.00 7.33
CA GLN A 123 12.49 -9.81 7.96
C GLN A 123 12.50 -10.52 9.31
N ASP A 124 13.69 -10.97 9.73
CA ASP A 124 13.87 -11.58 11.03
C ASP A 124 13.60 -10.55 12.14
N HIS A 125 12.72 -10.91 13.07
CA HIS A 125 12.35 -10.08 14.22
C HIS A 125 12.45 -10.89 15.50
N LYS A 126 13.00 -10.28 16.56
CA LYS A 126 13.05 -10.90 17.88
C LYS A 126 11.76 -10.60 18.64
N SER A 127 10.94 -11.62 18.87
CA SER A 127 9.69 -11.51 19.60
C SER A 127 9.79 -12.04 21.03
N ASP A 128 9.01 -11.48 21.93
CA ASP A 128 8.86 -12.01 23.28
C ASP A 128 8.07 -13.32 23.23
N THR A 129 8.53 -14.33 23.98
CA THR A 129 7.87 -15.62 24.07
C THR A 129 7.41 -15.84 25.49
N ILE A 130 6.12 -16.15 25.67
CA ILE A 130 5.52 -16.37 26.99
C ILE A 130 4.70 -17.65 27.03
N TYR A 131 4.55 -18.18 28.25
CA TYR A 131 3.62 -19.25 28.58
C TYR A 131 2.64 -18.69 29.62
N VAL A 132 1.34 -18.83 29.37
CA VAL A 132 0.28 -18.31 30.25
C VAL A 132 -0.69 -19.43 30.57
N SER A 133 -1.07 -19.56 31.84
CA SER A 133 -2.03 -20.54 32.34
C SER A 133 -3.39 -19.89 32.57
N PHE A 134 -4.45 -20.47 32.00
CA PHE A 134 -5.83 -20.06 32.23
C PHE A 134 -6.60 -21.18 32.97
N PRO A 135 -7.16 -20.89 34.16
CA PRO A 135 -7.89 -21.90 34.92
C PRO A 135 -9.23 -22.24 34.27
N VAL A 136 -9.53 -23.54 34.19
CA VAL A 136 -10.83 -24.03 33.71
C VAL A 136 -11.90 -23.76 34.77
N LYS A 137 -12.79 -22.81 34.50
CA LYS A 137 -13.92 -22.49 35.42
C LYS A 137 -14.99 -23.57 35.44
N SER A 138 -15.34 -24.13 34.29
CA SER A 138 -16.29 -25.20 34.17
C SER A 138 -16.06 -26.00 32.89
N SER A 139 -16.31 -27.30 32.97
CA SER A 139 -16.23 -28.21 31.84
C SER A 139 -17.34 -29.26 31.91
N LYS A 140 -17.71 -29.82 30.76
CA LYS A 140 -18.56 -31.01 30.65
C LYS A 140 -17.79 -32.32 30.91
N ILE A 141 -16.47 -32.24 31.00
CA ILE A 141 -15.53 -33.34 31.24
C ILE A 141 -14.99 -33.13 32.65
N ASP A 142 -15.32 -34.04 33.58
CA ASP A 142 -15.03 -33.86 35.00
C ASP A 142 -13.54 -33.90 35.31
N GLU A 143 -12.76 -34.64 34.51
CA GLU A 143 -11.32 -34.80 34.68
C GLU A 143 -10.51 -33.52 34.46
N ILE A 144 -11.10 -32.52 33.79
CA ILE A 144 -10.45 -31.23 33.52
C ILE A 144 -10.99 -30.08 34.38
N ASN A 145 -11.97 -30.37 35.25
CA ASN A 145 -12.35 -29.42 36.30
C ASN A 145 -11.16 -29.25 37.26
N ASN A 146 -10.81 -28.00 37.58
CA ASN A 146 -9.63 -27.64 38.40
C ASN A 146 -8.26 -27.88 37.73
N CYS A 147 -8.23 -27.93 36.40
CA CYS A 147 -7.00 -27.91 35.61
C CYS A 147 -6.75 -26.52 34.99
N ASP A 148 -5.50 -26.26 34.62
CA ASP A 148 -5.10 -25.06 33.89
C ASP A 148 -4.80 -25.40 32.42
N ILE A 149 -5.26 -24.53 31.51
CA ILE A 149 -4.89 -24.57 30.10
C ILE A 149 -3.63 -23.73 29.94
N VAL A 150 -2.53 -24.36 29.51
CA VAL A 150 -1.27 -23.67 29.21
C VAL A 150 -1.24 -23.26 27.75
N ILE A 151 -1.06 -21.97 27.50
CA ILE A 151 -1.00 -21.37 26.16
C ILE A 151 0.41 -20.82 25.93
N TRP A 152 0.98 -21.13 24.76
CA TRP A 152 2.21 -20.53 24.26
C TRP A 152 1.88 -19.48 23.20
N THR A 153 2.50 -18.30 23.28
CA THR A 153 2.36 -17.25 22.26
C THR A 153 3.61 -16.38 22.15
N THR A 154 3.82 -15.83 20.95
CA THR A 154 4.82 -14.80 20.65
C THR A 154 4.22 -13.39 20.53
N THR A 155 2.91 -13.24 20.75
CA THR A 155 2.20 -11.94 20.69
C THR A 155 1.47 -11.65 22.00
N PRO A 156 2.18 -11.28 23.09
CA PRO A 156 1.55 -11.05 24.39
C PRO A 156 0.39 -10.04 24.37
N TRP A 157 0.48 -9.03 23.53
CA TRP A 157 -0.52 -7.97 23.40
C TRP A 157 -1.90 -8.46 22.93
N THR A 158 -1.99 -9.64 22.29
CA THR A 158 -3.27 -10.22 21.85
C THR A 158 -4.01 -10.96 22.96
N ILE A 159 -3.38 -11.21 24.12
CA ILE A 159 -4.00 -11.99 25.21
C ILE A 159 -5.24 -11.31 25.76
N HIS A 160 -5.27 -9.98 25.80
CA HIS A 160 -6.43 -9.21 26.26
C HIS A 160 -7.66 -9.33 25.33
N CYS A 161 -7.49 -9.90 24.14
CA CYS A 161 -8.56 -10.12 23.17
C CYS A 161 -9.25 -11.49 23.32
N GLN A 162 -8.80 -12.34 24.26
CA GLN A 162 -9.38 -13.65 24.55
C GLN A 162 -10.45 -13.61 25.64
#